data_AF-A0A5D2DCT1-F1
#
_entry.id   AF-A0A5D2DCT1-F1
#
_cell.length_a   1.000
_cell.length_b   1.000
_cell.length_c   1.000
_cell.angle_alpha   90.00
_cell.angle_beta   90.00
_cell.angle_gamma   90.00
#
_symmetry.space_group_name_H-M   'P 1'
#
loop_
_entity.id
_entity.type
_entity.pdbx_description
1 polymer ?
#
loop_
_entity_poly.entity_id
_entity_poly.type
_entity_poly.pdbx_seq_one_letter_code
_entity_poly.pdbx_strand_id
1 'polypeptide(L)' 'MHVPLLFWVDDQDGIKDGESKQITSSAIQGLIELINTEMQSDSTNPNSVADAFLASTLRYIQFQKQKGGVVGEKFDSVKL' A
#
# COMPACT_ATOMS: atom_id res chain seq x y z
N MET A 1 -1.35 19.28 -17.75
CA MET A 1 -2.29 18.15 -17.56
C MET A 1 -2.15 17.70 -16.11
N HIS A 2 -3.13 18.03 -15.28
CA HIS A 2 -3.20 17.68 -13.88
C HIS A 2 -4.36 16.69 -13.74
N VAL A 3 -4.10 15.50 -13.22
CA VAL A 3 -5.12 14.50 -12.89
C VAL A 3 -5.44 14.64 -11.41
N PRO A 4 -6.55 15.30 -11.02
CA PRO A 4 -6.96 15.36 -9.64
C PRO A 4 -7.66 14.04 -9.31
N LEU A 5 -6.97 13.16 -8.59
CA LEU A 5 -7.61 12.04 -7.92
C LEU A 5 -8.52 12.61 -6.84
N LEU A 6 -9.81 12.68 -7.18
CA LEU A 6 -10.99 12.74 -6.31
C LEU A 6 -10.66 12.81 -4.81
N PHE A 7 -10.58 14.05 -4.34
CA PHE A 7 -10.49 14.48 -2.95
C PHE A 7 -11.89 14.70 -2.31
N TRP A 8 -12.97 14.31 -2.99
CA TRP A 8 -14.32 14.21 -2.40
C TRP A 8 -14.51 12.74 -2.00
N VAL A 9 -14.90 12.40 -0.78
CA VAL A 9 -16.19 12.76 -0.17
C VAL A 9 -16.00 13.07 1.32
N ASP A 10 -16.18 14.34 1.67
CA ASP A 10 -16.56 14.81 3.00
C ASP A 10 -18.09 14.87 3.01
N ASP A 11 -18.73 13.74 3.27
CA ASP A 11 -20.12 13.62 3.78
C ASP A 11 -20.33 12.14 4.15
N GLN A 12 -20.26 11.84 5.44
CA GLN A 12 -20.58 10.52 5.99
C GLN A 12 -21.53 10.71 7.17
N ASP A 13 -22.69 11.33 6.92
CA ASP A 13 -23.88 11.09 7.71
C ASP A 13 -24.68 9.96 7.04
N GLY A 14 -24.55 8.75 7.59
CA GLY A 14 -25.47 7.63 7.38
C GLY A 14 -25.63 7.09 5.96
N ILE A 15 -24.91 6.01 5.62
CA ILE A 15 -25.44 4.69 5.17
C ILE A 15 -24.29 3.68 5.23
N LYS A 16 -24.65 2.47 5.68
CA LYS A 16 -23.80 1.31 5.91
C LYS A 16 -23.56 0.56 4.59
N ASP A 17 -22.46 0.85 3.90
CA ASP A 17 -21.92 -0.02 2.84
C ASP A 17 -20.48 -0.38 3.23
N GLY A 18 -20.38 -1.33 4.14
CA GLY A 18 -19.14 -1.74 4.77
C GLY A 18 -18.24 -2.55 3.86
N GLU A 19 -17.45 -1.88 3.03
CA GLU A 19 -16.18 -2.39 2.51
C GLU A 19 -15.40 -1.30 1.79
N SER A 20 -15.11 -0.19 2.49
CA SER A 20 -13.89 0.55 2.14
C SER A 20 -12.74 -0.44 2.33
N LYS A 21 -12.24 -1.00 1.22
CA LYS A 21 -11.22 -2.05 1.15
C LYS A 21 -9.97 -1.57 1.89
N GLN A 22 -9.97 -1.77 3.20
CA GLN A 22 -9.00 -1.18 4.09
C GLN A 22 -7.73 -1.99 3.94
N ILE A 23 -6.81 -1.52 3.12
CA ILE A 23 -5.49 -2.14 2.98
C ILE A 23 -4.81 -2.00 4.36
N THR A 24 -4.66 -3.10 5.07
CA THR A 24 -4.04 -3.14 6.40
C THR A 24 -2.51 -3.23 6.29
N SER A 25 -1.81 -2.74 7.31
CA SER A 25 -0.35 -2.89 7.42
C SER A 25 0.09 -4.36 7.37
N SER A 26 -0.70 -5.27 7.95
CA SER A 26 -0.45 -6.71 7.89
C SER A 26 -0.54 -7.30 6.47
N ALA A 27 -1.54 -6.89 5.68
CA ALA A 27 -1.66 -7.33 4.29
C ALA A 27 -0.47 -6.82 3.46
N ILE A 28 -0.01 -5.60 3.71
CA ILE A 28 1.16 -5.02 3.02
C ILE A 28 2.44 -5.75 3.41
N GLN A 29 2.64 -6.07 4.68
CA GLN A 29 3.80 -6.85 5.13
C GLN A 29 3.86 -8.19 4.40
N GLY A 30 2.75 -8.92 4.33
CA GLY A 30 2.66 -10.18 3.60
C GLY A 30 2.92 -10.04 2.10
N LEU A 31 2.49 -8.93 1.49
CA LEU A 31 2.79 -8.64 0.08
C LEU A 31 4.30 -8.42 -0.15
N ILE A 32 4.97 -7.67 0.73
CA ILE A 32 6.43 -7.45 0.65
C ILE A 32 7.17 -8.79 0.77
N GLU A 33 6.82 -9.61 1.75
CA GLU A 33 7.44 -10.91 1.98
C GLU A 33 7.24 -11.86 0.78
N LEU A 34 6.05 -11.85 0.18
CA LEU A 34 5.75 -12.65 -1.00
C LEU A 34 6.60 -12.20 -2.20
N ILE A 35 6.66 -10.90 -2.48
CA ILE A 35 7.46 -10.37 -3.60
C ILE A 35 8.94 -10.72 -3.41
N ASN A 36 9.49 -10.52 -2.22
CA ASN A 36 10.89 -10.86 -1.92
C ASN A 36 11.18 -12.35 -2.05
N THR A 37 10.25 -13.20 -1.59
CA THR A 37 10.38 -14.67 -1.68
C THR A 37 10.38 -15.12 -3.13
N GLU A 38 9.41 -14.65 -3.92
CA GLU A 38 9.31 -14.99 -5.35
C GLU A 38 10.54 -14.50 -6.14
N MET A 39 11.07 -13.31 -5.81
CA MET A 39 12.30 -12.78 -6.42
C MET A 39 13.55 -13.60 -6.04
N GLN A 40 13.59 -14.24 -4.87
CA GLN A 40 14.72 -15.07 -4.45
C GLN A 40 14.65 -16.48 -5.03
N SER A 41 13.45 -17.02 -5.25
CA SER A 41 13.27 -18.37 -5.80
C SER A 41 13.65 -18.50 -7.28
N ASP A 42 13.56 -17.43 -8.06
CA ASP A 42 13.95 -17.41 -9.47
C ASP A 42 15.27 -16.61 -9.66
N SER A 43 16.39 -17.23 -9.23
CA SER A 43 17.74 -16.63 -9.29
C SER A 43 18.27 -16.32 -10.71
N THR A 44 17.44 -16.43 -11.74
CA THR A 44 17.85 -16.29 -13.16
C THR A 44 17.15 -15.17 -13.91
N ASN A 45 16.20 -14.44 -13.31
CA ASN A 45 15.60 -13.29 -13.98
C ASN A 45 15.28 -12.18 -12.97
N PRO A 46 16.03 -11.06 -12.93
CA PRO A 46 15.58 -9.88 -12.23
C PRO A 46 14.36 -9.34 -12.99
N ASN A 47 13.18 -9.87 -12.69
CA ASN A 47 11.94 -9.49 -13.34
C ASN A 47 11.67 -8.01 -13.02
N SER A 48 11.88 -7.14 -14.01
CA SER A 48 11.61 -5.69 -13.93
C SER A 48 10.20 -5.37 -13.40
N VAL A 49 9.27 -6.31 -13.58
CA VAL A 49 7.89 -6.22 -13.09
C VAL A 49 7.82 -6.36 -11.56
N ALA A 50 8.54 -7.30 -10.95
CA ALA A 50 8.55 -7.50 -9.49
C ALA A 50 9.15 -6.29 -8.76
N ASP A 51 10.22 -5.71 -9.32
CA ASP A 51 10.82 -4.46 -8.83
C ASP A 51 9.84 -3.28 -8.90
N ALA A 52 9.13 -3.13 -10.02
CA ALA A 52 8.11 -2.08 -10.17
C ALA A 52 6.95 -2.24 -9.16
N PHE A 53 6.54 -3.48 -8.87
CA PHE A 53 5.52 -3.77 -7.85
C PHE A 53 6.03 -3.49 -6.43
N LEU A 54 7.28 -3.86 -6.12
CA LEU A 54 7.89 -3.54 -4.84
C LEU A 54 7.99 -2.01 -4.65
N ALA A 55 8.54 -1.29 -5.63
CA ALA A 55 8.67 0.16 -5.61
C ALA A 55 7.31 0.87 -5.43
N SER A 56 6.27 0.37 -6.10
CA SER A 56 4.90 0.88 -5.96
C SER A 56 4.36 0.64 -4.54
N THR A 57 4.61 -0.54 -3.97
CA THR A 57 4.20 -0.91 -2.61
C THR A 57 4.90 -0.03 -1.57
N LEU A 58 6.21 0.20 -1.72
CA LEU A 58 6.98 1.08 -0.83
C LEU A 58 6.49 2.53 -0.89
N ARG A 59 6.20 3.03 -2.09
CA ARG A 59 5.67 4.39 -2.26
C ARG A 59 4.30 4.56 -1.62
N TYR A 60 3.45 3.54 -1.69
CA TYR A 60 2.16 3.53 -1.00
C TYR A 60 2.33 3.59 0.53
N ILE A 61 3.25 2.80 1.10
CA ILE A 61 3.53 2.83 2.54
C ILE A 61 3.99 4.22 2.97
N GLN A 62 4.94 4.81 2.25
CA GLN A 62 5.43 6.15 2.56
C GLN A 62 4.33 7.21 2.46
N PHE A 63 3.46 7.12 1.45
CA PHE A 63 2.31 8.01 1.32
C PHE A 63 1.35 7.89 2.50
N GLN A 64 1.09 6.68 2.99
CA GLN A 64 0.25 6.46 4.17
C GLN A 64 0.90 6.97 5.46
N LYS A 65 2.22 6.80 5.62
CA LYS A 65 2.98 7.40 6.73
C LYS A 65 2.89 8.93 6.71
N GLN A 66 3.06 9.55 5.55
CA GLN A 66 3.02 11.02 5.39
C GLN A 66 1.63 11.62 5.60
N LYS A 67 0.55 10.85 5.38
CA LYS A 67 -0.82 11.29 5.69
C LYS A 67 -1.04 11.59 7.18
N GLY A 68 -0.20 11.06 8.08
CA GLY A 68 -0.28 11.30 9.51
C GLY A 68 -1.56 10.75 10.16
N GLY A 69 -1.78 11.11 11.43
CA GLY A 69 -2.91 10.62 12.23
C GLY A 69 -2.92 9.10 12.41
N VAL A 70 -4.08 8.55 12.80
CA VAL A 70 -4.27 7.12 13.12
C VAL A 70 -3.85 6.20 11.97
N VAL A 71 -3.98 6.66 10.71
CA VAL A 71 -3.55 5.89 9.54
C VAL A 71 -2.03 5.87 9.38
N GLY A 72 -1.35 7.00 9.60
CA GLY A 72 0.11 7.07 9.53
C GLY A 72 0.77 6.21 10.62
N GLU A 73 0.24 6.24 11.84
CA GLU A 73 0.74 5.46 12.98
C GLU A 73 0.64 3.95 12.72
N LYS A 74 -0.46 3.48 12.13
CA LYS A 74 -0.65 2.06 11.76
C LYS A 74 0.38 1.57 10.74
N PHE A 75 0.79 2.44 9.83
CA PHE A 75 1.74 2.12 8.77
C PHE A 75 3.19 2.32 9.22
N ASP A 76 3.42 3.07 10.30
CA ASP A 76 4.77 3.25 10.82
C ASP A 76 5.38 1.92 11.33
N SER A 77 4.51 1.04 11.84
CA SER A 77 4.86 -0.31 12.32
C SER A 77 5.18 -1.32 11.22
N VAL A 78 5.01 -0.99 9.93
CA VAL A 78 5.38 -1.88 8.81
C VAL A 78 6.91 -1.98 8.75
N LYS A 79 7.44 -3.20 8.79
CA LYS A 79 8.87 -3.49 8.69
C LYS A 79 9.24 -3.68 7.22
N LEU A 80 10.33 -3.04 6.84
CA LEU A 80 10.84 -2.99 5.47
C LEU A 80 12.03 -3.94 5.33
#